data_AF-A0A9X9XBP4-F1
#
_entry.id   AF-A0A9X9XBP4-F1
#
_cell.length_a   1.000
_cell.length_b   1.000
_cell.length_c   1.000
_cell.angle_alpha   90.00
_cell.angle_beta   90.00
_cell.angle_gamma   90.00
#
_symmetry.space_group_name_H-M   'P 1'
#
loop_
_entity.id
_entity.type
_entity.pdbx_description
1 polymer ?
#
loop_
_entity_poly.entity_id
_entity_poly.type
_entity_poly.pdbx_seq_one_letter_code
_entity_poly.pdbx_strand_id
1 'polypeptide(L)' 'AAPLLLLPSIQVNIRAGRFPPAESNGVRYLLVPVTPRKADALA' A
#
# COMPACT_ATOMS: atom_id res chain seq x y z
N ALA A 1 14.99 -0.13 -10.49
CA ALA A 1 14.57 0.01 -9.07
C ALA A 1 13.29 0.83 -9.02
N ALA A 2 12.34 0.48 -8.16
CA ALA A 2 11.15 1.31 -7.96
C ALA A 2 11.45 2.43 -6.94
N PRO A 3 10.82 3.62 -7.05
CA PRO A 3 10.93 4.65 -6.02
C PRO A 3 10.37 4.16 -4.69
N LEU A 4 11.06 4.48 -3.59
CA LEU A 4 10.71 4.02 -2.23
C LEU A 4 9.27 4.37 -1.83
N LEU A 5 8.78 5.52 -2.27
CA LEU A 5 7.46 6.06 -1.89
C LEU A 5 6.42 5.96 -3.00
N LEU A 6 6.65 5.16 -4.06
CA LEU A 6 5.74 5.10 -5.20
C LEU A 6 4.30 4.78 -4.78
N LEU A 7 4.11 3.68 -4.07
CA LEU A 7 2.79 3.20 -3.62
C LEU A 7 2.09 4.14 -2.63
N PRO A 8 2.73 4.64 -1.55
CA PRO A 8 2.06 5.57 -0.64
C PRO A 8 1.76 6.92 -1.32
N SER A 9 2.64 7.41 -2.20
CA SER A 9 2.43 8.68 -2.91
C SER A 9 1.23 8.62 -3.83
N ILE A 10 1.07 7.53 -4.59
CA ILE A 10 -0.09 7.36 -5.48
C ILE A 10 -1.40 7.38 -4.67
N GLN A 11 -1.47 6.65 -3.56
CA GLN A 11 -2.69 6.54 -2.74
C GLN A 11 -3.16 7.86 -2.13
N VAL A 12 -2.23 8.74 -1.78
CA VAL A 12 -2.51 10.05 -1.18
C VAL A 12 -2.73 11.12 -2.26
N ASN A 13 -1.89 11.14 -3.30
CA ASN A 13 -1.91 12.21 -4.29
C ASN A 13 -3.10 12.13 -5.24
N ILE A 14 -3.61 10.92 -5.56
CA ILE A 14 -4.84 10.77 -6.33
C ILE A 14 -6.06 11.38 -5.62
N ARG A 15 -5.98 11.54 -4.29
CA ARG A 15 -7.00 12.18 -3.44
C ARG A 15 -6.67 13.64 -3.11
N ALA A 16 -5.84 14.30 -3.93
CA ALA A 16 -5.39 15.67 -3.74
C ALA A 16 -4.72 15.89 -2.35
N GLY A 17 -3.89 14.94 -1.93
CA GLY A 17 -3.16 15.03 -0.65
C GLY A 17 -3.93 14.52 0.56
N ARG A 18 -5.19 14.10 0.40
CA ARG A 18 -5.99 13.54 1.50
C ARG A 18 -5.71 12.04 1.69
N PHE A 19 -5.47 11.64 2.93
CA PHE A 19 -5.37 10.23 3.29
C PHE A 19 -6.67 9.46 3.02
N PRO A 20 -6.60 8.12 2.86
CA PRO A 20 -7.77 7.25 2.90
C PRO A 20 -8.62 7.47 4.17
N PRO A 21 -9.92 7.12 4.14
CA PRO A 21 -10.74 7.13 5.33
C PRO A 21 -10.13 6.23 6.43
N ALA A 22 -10.47 6.53 7.68
CA ALA A 22 -10.11 5.67 8.79
C ALA A 22 -10.97 4.40 8.75
N GLU A 23 -10.38 3.27 9.16
CA GLU A 23 -11.10 2.03 9.44
C GLU A 23 -11.93 2.17 10.73
N SER A 24 -12.70 1.14 11.09
CA SER A 24 -13.57 1.13 12.27
C SER A 24 -12.84 1.38 13.60
N ASN A 25 -11.53 1.14 13.64
CA ASN A 25 -10.66 1.41 14.79
C ASN A 25 -10.13 2.86 14.85
N GLY A 26 -10.55 3.74 13.92
CA GLY A 26 -10.11 5.13 13.83
C GLY A 26 -8.72 5.32 13.19
N VAL A 27 -8.05 4.25 12.77
CA VAL A 27 -6.71 4.30 12.16
C VAL A 27 -6.81 4.32 10.63
N ARG A 28 -5.96 5.12 9.98
CA ARG A 28 -5.84 5.18 8.52
C ARG A 28 -4.69 4.29 8.06
N TYR A 29 -4.94 3.45 7.07
CA TYR A 29 -3.94 2.54 6.52
C TYR A 29 -3.62 2.89 5.06
N LEU A 30 -2.32 2.82 4.72
CA LEU A 30 -1.87 2.80 3.33
C LEU A 30 -1.61 1.34 2.97
N LEU A 31 -2.28 0.86 1.93
CA LEU A 31 -2.26 -0.55 1.56
C LEU A 31 -1.09 -0.83 0.62
N VAL A 32 -0.35 -1.89 0.89
CA VAL A 32 0.71 -2.38 0.00
C VAL A 32 0.22 -3.71 -0.60
N PRO A 33 0.01 -3.79 -1.92
CA PRO A 33 -0.32 -5.06 -2.55
C PRO A 33 0.88 -6.00 -2.41
N VAL A 34 0.64 -7.18 -1.84
CA VAL A 34 1.62 -8.25 -1.71
C VAL A 34 1.15 -9.44 -2.54
N THR A 35 2.09 -10.10 -3.20
CA THR A 35 1.85 -11.40 -3.84
C THR A 35 2.44 -12.50 -2.96
N PRO A 36 1.72 -13.60 -2.73
CA PRO A 36 2.30 -14.74 -2.02
C PRO A 36 3.46 -15.29 -2.82
N ARG A 37 4.55 -15.67 -2.13
CA ARG A 37 5.67 -16.37 -2.76
C ARG A 37 5.17 -17.75 -3.22
N LYS A 38 5.43 -18.13 -4.46
CA LYS A 38 5.09 -19.46 -4.97
C LYS A 38 5.84 -20.54 -4.19
N ALA A 39 5.14 -21.65 -3.87
CA ALA A 39 5.65 -22.77 -3.08
C ALA A 39 6.88 -23.44 -3.73
N ASP A 40 6.95 -23.37 -5.06
CA ASP A 40 7.99 -23.96 -5.91
C ASP A 40 9.36 -23.29 -5.75
N ALA A 41 9.46 -22.18 -4.99
CA ALA A 41 10.69 -21.44 -4.73
C ALA A 41 11.43 -21.88 -3.44
N LEU A 42 11.04 -23.01 -2.85
CA LEU A 42 11.62 -23.64 -1.65
C LEU A 42 12.16 -25.07 -1.92
N ALA A 43 12.18 -25.51 -3.18
CA ALA A 43 12.90 -26.71 -3.61
C ALA A 43 14.34 -26.37 -4.00
#